data_AF-A0A3N4NCW6-F1
#
_entry.id   AF-A0A3N4NCW6-F1
#
_cell.length_a   1.000
_cell.length_b   1.000
_cell.length_c   1.000
_cell.angle_alpha   90.00
_cell.angle_beta   90.00
_cell.angle_gamma   90.00
#
_symmetry.space_group_name_H-M   'P 1'
#
loop_
_entity.id
_entity.type
_entity.pdbx_description
1 polymer ?
#
loop_
_entity_poly.entity_id
_entity_poly.type
_entity_poly.pdbx_seq_one_letter_code
_entity_poly.pdbx_strand_id
1 'polypeptide(L)'
;SKTWVKGQGKPADNLVFVRVDTGKIFSQAITLKDGSVVALFNFETLEELQLQYGDMALMTESEADALFCTRLFRPWEEITEGRWNDQLTVLPPLGWKSTPAGETFKCSEMYSGKVTHIFAKIRGRYFECRDYASKRHAELVLSAVLAMAGKNAH
;
A
#
# COMPACT_ATOMS: atom_id res chain seq x y z
N SER A 1 -26.94 -7.36 28.91
CA SER A 1 -25.58 -7.91 28.74
C SER A 1 -25.32 -8.08 27.24
N LYS A 2 -24.28 -7.44 26.69
CA LYS A 2 -23.91 -7.62 25.27
C LYS A 2 -22.74 -8.59 25.22
N THR A 3 -23.02 -9.85 24.91
CA THR A 3 -22.03 -10.92 24.75
C THR A 3 -21.63 -11.03 23.29
N TRP A 4 -20.32 -10.92 23.05
CA TRP A 4 -19.69 -11.09 21.74
C TRP A 4 -19.50 -12.58 21.44
N VAL A 5 -19.75 -12.99 20.19
CA VAL A 5 -19.34 -14.30 19.68
C VAL A 5 -18.13 -14.08 18.76
N LYS A 6 -16.95 -14.54 19.17
CA LYS A 6 -15.78 -14.62 18.28
C LYS A 6 -15.95 -15.83 17.35
N GLY A 7 -16.23 -15.58 16.08
CA GLY A 7 -16.10 -16.58 15.03
C GLY A 7 -14.62 -16.83 14.73
N GLN A 8 -14.17 -18.08 14.87
CA GLN A 8 -12.87 -18.54 14.39
C GLN A 8 -12.89 -18.65 12.86
N GLY A 9 -12.01 -17.92 12.21
CA GLY A 9 -11.87 -17.79 10.76
C GLY A 9 -11.18 -16.46 10.50
N LYS A 10 -10.39 -16.33 9.42
CA LYS A 10 -9.91 -15.00 8.99
C LYS A 10 -11.18 -14.13 8.89
N PRO A 11 -11.32 -13.04 9.68
CA PRO A 11 -12.56 -12.29 9.66
C PRO A 11 -12.84 -11.88 8.22
N ALA A 12 -14.11 -12.00 7.80
CA ALA A 12 -14.56 -11.39 6.56
C ALA A 12 -14.05 -9.94 6.56
N ASP A 13 -13.52 -9.49 5.42
CA ASP A 13 -12.92 -8.17 5.29
C ASP A 13 -13.89 -7.11 5.82
N ASN A 14 -13.48 -6.36 6.84
CA ASN A 14 -14.40 -5.49 7.55
C ASN A 14 -14.87 -4.38 6.63
N LEU A 15 -16.12 -3.95 6.75
CA LEU A 15 -16.57 -2.74 6.08
C LEU A 15 -16.13 -1.50 6.86
N VAL A 16 -15.72 -0.47 6.12
CA VAL A 16 -15.23 0.79 6.66
C VAL A 16 -15.80 1.96 5.83
N PHE A 17 -16.07 3.06 6.52
CA PHE A 17 -16.33 4.34 5.89
C PHE A 17 -15.01 5.02 5.59
N VAL A 18 -14.82 5.50 4.37
CA VAL A 18 -13.55 6.00 3.85
C VAL A 18 -13.77 7.29 3.09
N ARG A 19 -12.86 8.24 3.29
CA ARG A 19 -12.76 9.46 2.47
C ARG A 19 -11.99 9.14 1.20
N VAL A 20 -12.67 8.93 0.06
CA VAL A 20 -12.00 8.43 -1.17
C VAL A 20 -10.92 9.39 -1.68
N ASP A 21 -11.11 10.68 -1.47
CA ASP A 21 -10.15 11.71 -1.88
C ASP A 21 -8.86 11.67 -1.07
N THR A 22 -8.80 10.97 0.06
CA THR A 22 -7.58 10.79 0.85
C THR A 22 -7.17 9.33 1.04
N GLY A 23 -8.07 8.38 0.81
CA GLY A 23 -7.90 6.97 1.18
C GLY A 23 -7.91 6.72 2.69
N LYS A 24 -8.26 7.73 3.51
CA LYS A 24 -8.28 7.56 4.98
C LYS A 24 -9.58 6.94 5.42
N ILE A 25 -9.47 5.90 6.24
CA ILE A 25 -10.59 5.34 6.97
C ILE A 25 -11.10 6.39 7.95
N PHE A 26 -12.38 6.72 7.83
CA PHE A 26 -13.11 7.61 8.73
C PHE A 26 -13.62 6.86 9.95
N SER A 27 -14.26 5.70 9.75
CA SER A 27 -14.79 4.87 10.83
C SER A 27 -14.96 3.43 10.38
N GLN A 28 -14.86 2.48 11.32
CA GLN A 28 -15.38 1.13 11.10
C GLN A 28 -16.90 1.17 10.91
N ALA A 29 -17.42 0.28 10.07
CA ALA A 29 -18.84 0.08 9.90
C ALA A 29 -19.37 -0.99 10.85
N ILE A 30 -20.56 -0.74 11.39
CA ILE A 30 -21.30 -1.72 12.20
C ILE A 30 -22.71 -1.88 11.65
N THR A 31 -23.25 -3.08 11.76
CA THR A 31 -24.64 -3.37 11.41
C THR A 31 -25.51 -3.32 12.66
N LEU A 32 -26.55 -2.48 12.63
CA LEU A 32 -27.55 -2.40 13.68
C LEU A 32 -28.56 -3.57 13.58
N LYS A 33 -29.41 -3.73 14.59
CA LYS A 33 -30.40 -4.82 14.62
C LYS A 33 -31.44 -4.77 13.49
N ASP A 34 -31.70 -3.58 12.98
CA ASP A 34 -32.61 -3.34 11.86
C ASP A 34 -31.95 -3.57 10.48
N GLY A 35 -30.66 -3.96 10.46
CA GLY A 35 -29.90 -4.18 9.24
C GLY A 35 -29.16 -2.95 8.72
N SER A 36 -29.38 -1.77 9.31
CA SER A 36 -28.71 -0.53 8.88
C SER A 36 -27.21 -0.61 9.14
N VAL A 37 -26.41 -0.19 8.17
CA VAL A 37 -24.95 -0.09 8.31
C VAL A 37 -24.58 1.35 8.64
N VAL A 38 -23.93 1.55 9.79
CA VAL A 38 -23.61 2.88 10.32
C VAL A 38 -22.17 2.96 10.79
N ALA A 39 -21.65 4.17 10.86
CA ALA A 39 -20.31 4.41 11.41
C ALA A 39 -20.30 4.14 12.93
N LEU A 40 -19.32 3.36 13.39
CA LEU A 40 -19.16 2.93 14.78
C LEU A 40 -19.25 4.07 15.81
N PHE A 41 -18.69 5.25 15.50
CA PHE A 41 -18.52 6.31 16.48
C PHE A 41 -19.70 7.27 16.60
N ASN A 42 -20.38 7.57 15.50
CA ASN A 42 -21.47 8.56 15.47
C ASN A 42 -22.82 7.98 15.02
N PHE A 43 -22.86 6.70 14.63
CA PHE A 43 -24.05 5.98 14.18
C PHE A 43 -24.72 6.58 12.94
N GLU A 44 -24.00 7.39 12.16
CA GLU A 44 -24.50 7.95 10.91
C GLU A 44 -24.42 6.93 9.77
N THR A 45 -25.40 6.98 8.85
CA THR A 45 -25.40 6.17 7.62
C THR A 45 -24.46 6.75 6.56
N LEU A 46 -24.26 6.03 5.45
CA LEU A 46 -23.48 6.55 4.32
C LEU A 46 -24.10 7.83 3.76
N GLU A 47 -25.42 7.88 3.61
CA GLU A 47 -26.15 9.02 3.09
C GLU A 47 -25.96 10.25 3.97
N GLU A 48 -26.07 10.09 5.29
CA GLU A 48 -25.87 11.18 6.26
C GLU A 48 -24.43 11.70 6.24
N LEU A 49 -23.45 10.79 6.17
CA LEU A 49 -22.04 11.16 6.06
C LEU A 49 -21.73 11.84 4.73
N GLN A 50 -22.37 11.45 3.63
CA GLN A 50 -22.19 12.06 2.31
C GLN A 50 -22.71 13.50 2.23
N LEU A 51 -23.71 13.86 3.05
CA LEU A 51 -24.15 15.25 3.17
C LEU A 51 -23.08 16.16 3.80
N GLN A 52 -22.23 15.62 4.68
CA GLN A 52 -21.13 16.34 5.33
C GLN A 52 -19.83 16.26 4.51
N TYR A 53 -19.59 15.11 3.89
CA TYR A 53 -18.38 14.77 3.16
C TYR A 53 -18.76 14.06 1.85
N GLY A 54 -18.85 14.83 0.75
CA GLY A 54 -19.29 14.31 -0.54
C GLY A 54 -18.45 13.17 -1.13
N ASP A 55 -17.22 12.97 -0.64
CA ASP A 55 -16.30 11.90 -1.01
C ASP A 55 -16.35 10.69 -0.05
N MET A 56 -17.36 10.59 0.81
CA MET A 56 -17.51 9.42 1.68
C MET A 56 -17.98 8.20 0.87
N ALA A 57 -17.34 7.06 1.10
CA ALA A 57 -17.73 5.77 0.55
C ALA A 57 -17.70 4.69 1.64
N LEU A 58 -18.53 3.66 1.45
CA LEU A 58 -18.47 2.41 2.21
C LEU A 58 -17.77 1.37 1.34
N MET A 59 -16.68 0.78 1.84
CA MET A 59 -15.90 -0.23 1.13
C MET A 59 -15.27 -1.21 2.12
N THR A 60 -14.62 -2.26 1.63
CA THR A 60 -13.89 -3.15 2.53
C THR A 60 -12.59 -2.52 3.02
N GLU A 61 -12.07 -2.98 4.16
CA GLU A 61 -10.82 -2.50 4.73
C GLU A 61 -9.64 -2.78 3.77
N SER A 62 -9.64 -3.91 3.06
CA SER A 62 -8.62 -4.17 2.03
C SER A 62 -8.71 -3.23 0.83
N GLU A 63 -9.92 -2.86 0.40
CA GLU A 63 -10.13 -1.86 -0.65
C GLU A 63 -9.64 -0.48 -0.21
N ALA A 64 -9.94 -0.09 1.03
CA ALA A 64 -9.47 1.15 1.64
C ALA A 64 -7.93 1.20 1.73
N ASP A 65 -7.32 0.11 2.20
CA ASP A 65 -5.87 -0.06 2.28
C ASP A 65 -5.22 0.04 0.89
N ALA A 66 -5.81 -0.61 -0.11
CA ALA A 66 -5.32 -0.57 -1.48
C ALA A 66 -5.43 0.85 -2.07
N LEU A 67 -6.57 1.52 -1.86
CA LEU A 67 -6.78 2.91 -2.27
C LEU A 67 -5.74 3.84 -1.62
N PHE A 68 -5.49 3.69 -0.33
CA PHE A 68 -4.48 4.46 0.38
C PHE A 68 -3.07 4.19 -0.17
N CYS A 69 -2.66 2.92 -0.24
CA CYS A 69 -1.30 2.55 -0.59
C CYS A 69 -0.95 2.89 -2.04
N THR A 70 -1.84 2.59 -2.99
CA THR A 70 -1.56 2.78 -4.44
C THR A 70 -1.29 4.23 -4.82
N ARG A 71 -1.87 5.19 -4.10
CA ARG A 71 -1.61 6.64 -4.27
C ARG A 71 -0.19 7.04 -3.89
N LEU A 72 0.45 6.27 -3.02
CA LEU A 72 1.81 6.52 -2.56
C LEU A 72 2.85 5.90 -3.49
N PHE A 73 2.44 5.09 -4.46
CA PHE A 73 3.35 4.47 -5.40
C PHE A 73 4.05 5.51 -6.25
N ARG A 74 5.29 5.21 -6.60
CA ARG A 74 6.06 5.97 -7.57
C ARG A 74 6.66 4.99 -8.58
N PRO A 75 6.64 5.33 -9.88
CA PRO A 75 7.21 4.47 -10.91
C PRO A 75 8.73 4.33 -10.70
N TRP A 76 9.33 3.41 -11.46
CA TRP A 76 10.78 3.28 -11.47
C TRP A 76 11.46 4.51 -12.10
N GLU A 77 12.33 5.13 -11.33
CA GLU A 77 13.20 6.22 -11.74
C GLU A 77 14.65 5.75 -11.69
N GLU A 78 15.44 6.19 -12.68
CA GLU A 78 16.86 5.86 -12.69
C GLU A 78 17.59 6.81 -11.74
N ILE A 79 18.50 6.25 -10.96
CA ILE A 79 19.28 6.97 -9.94
C ILE A 79 20.77 6.74 -10.16
N THR A 80 21.59 7.50 -9.43
CA THR A 80 23.03 7.29 -9.43
C THR A 80 23.43 6.11 -8.54
N GLU A 81 24.60 5.54 -8.80
CA GLU A 81 25.23 4.56 -7.91
C GLU A 81 25.46 5.11 -6.49
N GLY A 82 25.79 6.40 -6.37
CA GLY A 82 25.93 7.07 -5.08
C GLY A 82 24.63 7.00 -4.27
N ARG A 83 23.50 7.39 -4.88
CA ARG A 83 22.17 7.29 -4.24
C ARG A 83 21.84 5.87 -3.83
N TRP A 84 22.17 4.88 -4.65
CA TRP A 84 22.00 3.46 -4.31
C TRP A 84 22.78 3.06 -3.05
N ASN A 85 24.08 3.37 -3.04
CA ASN A 85 24.97 3.01 -1.94
C ASN A 85 24.61 3.74 -0.64
N ASP A 86 24.22 5.01 -0.73
CA ASP A 86 23.72 5.77 0.42
C ASP A 86 22.55 5.01 1.04
N GLN A 87 21.53 4.68 0.25
CA GLN A 87 20.32 4.01 0.74
C GLN A 87 20.57 2.59 1.25
N LEU A 88 21.52 1.87 0.66
CA LEU A 88 21.92 0.53 1.10
C LEU A 88 22.60 0.55 2.48
N THR A 89 23.19 1.69 2.87
CA THR A 89 24.02 1.81 4.09
C THR A 89 23.36 2.60 5.22
N VAL A 90 22.22 3.29 4.99
CA VAL A 90 21.52 4.05 6.05
C VAL A 90 21.03 3.14 7.18
N LEU A 91 20.36 2.04 6.84
CA LEU A 91 19.85 1.03 7.76
C LEU A 91 20.00 -0.35 7.12
N PRO A 92 20.08 -1.44 7.91
CA PRO A 92 20.06 -2.79 7.36
C PRO A 92 18.88 -2.96 6.40
N PRO A 93 19.09 -3.34 5.14
CA PRO A 93 18.03 -3.40 4.13
C PRO A 93 17.08 -4.58 4.35
N LEU A 94 15.81 -4.41 4.00
CA LEU A 94 14.85 -5.52 3.99
C LEU A 94 14.94 -6.33 2.70
N GLY A 95 15.05 -7.64 2.86
CA GLY A 95 14.92 -8.60 1.76
C GLY A 95 15.93 -8.37 0.64
N TRP A 96 17.13 -7.87 0.96
CA TRP A 96 18.20 -7.71 0.00
C TRP A 96 18.55 -9.07 -0.63
N LYS A 97 18.50 -9.12 -1.96
CA LYS A 97 18.85 -10.30 -2.75
C LYS A 97 19.62 -9.89 -3.99
N SER A 98 20.63 -10.69 -4.32
CA SER A 98 21.45 -10.55 -5.52
C SER A 98 21.34 -11.85 -6.32
N THR A 99 20.98 -11.74 -7.60
CA THR A 99 20.91 -12.85 -8.55
C THR A 99 21.49 -12.39 -9.90
N PRO A 100 21.78 -13.32 -10.84
CA PRO A 100 22.23 -12.93 -12.18
C PRO A 100 21.26 -12.02 -12.94
N ALA A 101 19.96 -12.03 -12.57
CA ALA A 101 18.96 -11.18 -13.18
C ALA A 101 18.97 -9.74 -12.64
N GLY A 102 19.57 -9.51 -11.46
CA GLY A 102 19.66 -8.21 -10.83
C GLY A 102 19.73 -8.29 -9.31
N GLU A 103 19.93 -7.13 -8.69
CA GLU A 103 19.92 -6.98 -7.23
C GLU A 103 18.74 -6.10 -6.81
N THR A 104 18.10 -6.42 -5.70
CA THR A 104 17.05 -5.55 -5.14
C THR A 104 17.10 -5.51 -3.63
N PHE A 105 16.74 -4.39 -3.04
CA PHE A 105 16.46 -4.28 -1.62
C PHE A 105 15.35 -3.26 -1.34
N LYS A 106 14.89 -3.20 -0.09
CA LYS A 106 13.90 -2.23 0.37
C LYS A 106 14.37 -1.50 1.61
N CYS A 107 13.91 -0.26 1.79
CA CYS A 107 14.12 0.45 3.05
C CYS A 107 13.41 -0.28 4.20
N SER A 108 14.09 -0.34 5.34
CA SER A 108 13.50 -0.85 6.60
C SER A 108 12.48 0.09 7.19
N GLU A 109 12.65 1.40 6.99
CA GLU A 109 11.63 2.38 7.31
C GLU A 109 10.54 2.37 6.24
N MET A 110 9.29 2.10 6.65
CA MET A 110 8.14 2.19 5.74
C MET A 110 7.87 3.66 5.43
N TYR A 111 7.60 3.96 4.16
CA TYR A 111 7.18 5.30 3.77
C TYR A 111 5.82 5.65 4.41
N SER A 112 4.86 4.73 4.30
CA SER A 112 3.59 4.77 5.03
C SER A 112 2.86 3.43 4.88
N GLY A 113 2.21 2.95 5.94
CA GLY A 113 1.46 1.70 5.93
C GLY A 113 2.32 0.53 5.40
N LYS A 114 1.89 -0.06 4.28
CA LYS A 114 2.55 -1.21 3.63
C LYS A 114 3.50 -0.79 2.50
N VAL A 115 3.72 0.50 2.29
CA VAL A 115 4.51 1.07 1.19
C VAL A 115 5.90 1.46 1.67
N THR A 116 6.93 1.13 0.90
CA THR A 116 8.33 1.49 1.19
C THR A 116 9.06 1.93 -0.08
N HIS A 117 10.23 2.55 0.10
CA HIS A 117 11.18 2.75 -0.98
C HIS A 117 11.84 1.42 -1.34
N ILE A 118 11.94 1.16 -2.64
CA ILE A 118 12.50 -0.07 -3.19
C ILE A 118 13.56 0.30 -4.22
N PHE A 119 14.66 -0.42 -4.21
CA PHE A 119 15.79 -0.19 -5.08
C PHE A 119 16.07 -1.44 -5.91
N ALA A 120 16.31 -1.27 -7.22
CA ALA A 120 16.84 -2.32 -8.09
C ALA A 120 18.13 -1.91 -8.82
N LYS A 121 19.09 -2.83 -8.94
CA LYS A 121 20.27 -2.71 -9.79
C LYS A 121 20.16 -3.73 -10.91
N ILE A 122 20.05 -3.25 -12.15
CA ILE A 122 19.81 -4.05 -13.35
C ILE A 122 20.88 -3.71 -14.38
N ARG A 123 21.70 -4.70 -14.78
CA ARG A 123 22.74 -4.55 -15.83
C ARG A 123 23.65 -3.33 -15.63
N GLY A 124 24.06 -3.07 -14.39
CA GLY A 124 24.94 -1.94 -14.04
C GLY A 124 24.24 -0.58 -13.91
N ARG A 125 22.93 -0.51 -14.10
CA ARG A 125 22.11 0.69 -13.88
C ARG A 125 21.33 0.56 -12.57
N TYR A 126 21.03 1.69 -11.94
CA TYR A 126 20.42 1.76 -10.61
C TYR A 126 19.07 2.44 -10.68
N PHE A 127 18.09 1.93 -9.93
CA PHE A 127 16.73 2.42 -9.97
C PHE A 127 16.11 2.47 -8.58
N GLU A 128 15.20 3.42 -8.34
CA GLU A 128 14.31 3.44 -7.18
C GLU A 128 12.85 3.53 -7.60
N CYS A 129 11.95 3.02 -6.76
CA CYS A 129 10.52 3.21 -6.86
C CYS A 129 9.87 3.23 -5.47
N ARG A 130 8.56 3.44 -5.42
CA ARG A 130 7.76 3.18 -4.21
C ARG A 130 6.64 2.22 -4.53
N ASP A 131 6.56 1.15 -3.75
CA ASP A 131 5.59 0.08 -3.93
C ASP A 131 5.39 -0.69 -2.61
N TYR A 132 4.58 -1.75 -2.62
CA TYR A 132 4.38 -2.62 -1.47
C TYR A 132 5.68 -3.28 -1.00
N ALA A 133 5.92 -3.23 0.31
CA ALA A 133 7.05 -3.87 0.97
C ALA A 133 7.04 -5.41 0.82
N SER A 134 5.86 -5.99 0.57
CA SER A 134 5.67 -7.44 0.38
C SER A 134 6.16 -7.95 -0.98
N LYS A 135 6.45 -7.08 -1.96
CA LYS A 135 6.88 -7.52 -3.31
C LYS A 135 8.12 -8.38 -3.26
N ARG A 136 8.10 -9.48 -4.01
CA ARG A 136 9.20 -10.44 -4.06
C ARG A 136 10.29 -9.96 -5.01
N HIS A 137 11.53 -10.36 -4.76
CA HIS A 137 12.70 -10.02 -5.58
C HIS A 137 12.46 -10.24 -7.09
N ALA A 138 11.93 -11.40 -7.49
CA ALA A 138 11.68 -11.71 -8.89
C ALA A 138 10.66 -10.75 -9.55
N GLU A 139 9.62 -10.34 -8.84
CA GLU A 139 8.62 -9.37 -9.33
C GLU A 139 9.23 -7.98 -9.49
N LEU A 140 10.09 -7.58 -8.55
CA LEU A 140 10.79 -6.29 -8.59
C LEU A 140 11.78 -6.23 -9.76
N VAL A 141 12.58 -7.29 -9.96
CA VAL A 141 13.50 -7.39 -11.09
C VAL A 141 12.75 -7.32 -12.42
N LEU A 142 11.67 -8.10 -12.59
CA LEU A 142 10.87 -8.07 -13.81
C LEU A 142 10.28 -6.67 -14.07
N SER A 143 9.70 -6.05 -13.04
CA SER A 143 9.10 -4.72 -13.14
C SER A 143 10.14 -3.64 -13.51
N ALA A 144 11.33 -3.67 -12.89
CA ALA A 144 12.41 -2.73 -13.19
C ALA A 144 12.96 -2.91 -14.62
N VAL A 145 13.11 -4.16 -15.08
CA VAL A 145 13.54 -4.47 -16.46
C VAL A 145 12.53 -3.94 -17.48
N LEU A 146 11.23 -4.14 -17.25
CA LEU A 146 10.18 -3.63 -18.14
C LEU A 146 10.18 -2.09 -18.18
N ALA A 147 10.35 -1.44 -17.04
CA ALA A 147 10.43 0.03 -16.97
C ALA A 147 11.68 0.57 -17.69
N MET A 148 12.84 -0.07 -17.53
CA MET A 148 14.07 0.26 -18.26
C MET A 148 13.88 0.11 -19.78
N ALA A 149 13.25 -0.96 -20.24
CA ALA A 149 13.00 -1.19 -21.66
C ALA A 149 12.04 -0.14 -22.25
N GLY A 150 10.98 0.23 -21.53
CA GLY A 150 10.04 1.27 -21.96
C GLY A 150 10.67 2.65 -22.09
N LYS A 151 11.66 2.99 -21.26
CA LYS A 151 12.41 4.26 -21.36
C LYS A 151 13.39 4.29 -22.55
N ASN A 152 13.85 3.14 -23.02
CA ASN A 152 14.76 3.05 -24.17
C ASN A 152 14.01 3.00 -25.53
N ALA A 153 12.67 3.01 -25.53
CA ALA A 153 11.83 2.91 -26.73
C ALA A 153 11.40 4.28 -27.30
N HIS A 154 12.00 5.37 -26.83
CA HIS A 154 11.81 6.75 -27.28
C HIS A 154 13.14 7.36 -27.73
#